data_AF-A0A937I6K5-F1
#
_entry.id   AF-A0A937I6K5-F1
#
_cell.length_a   1.000
_cell.length_b   1.000
_cell.length_c   1.000
_cell.angle_alpha   90.00
_cell.angle_beta   90.00
_cell.angle_gamma   90.00
#
_symmetry.space_group_name_H-M   'P 1'
#
loop_
_entity.id
_entity.type
_entity.pdbx_description
1 polymer ?
#
loop_
_entity_poly.entity_id
_entity_poly.type
_entity_poly.pdbx_seq_one_letter_code
_entity_poly.pdbx_strand_id
1 'polypeptide(L)'
;AAFSISDDGTQVVTDPAGFERYNALTQWLQSLNLESLLSSLEWFIPLFREAWSYYGEDPAAFDMAVVMTLDLVIATPEVDLSEARLIRKEAVWVFEDPAIEGLAPIQKQVLRMGPENAEIVKAKASEARGLWLDQLASSI
;
A
#
# COMPACT_ATOMS: atom_id res chain seq x y z
N ALA A 1 -18.76 1.31 0.39
CA ALA A 1 -19.03 0.85 -0.99
C ALA A 1 -18.59 -0.61 -1.11
N ALA A 2 -19.39 -1.46 -1.77
CA ALA A 2 -19.02 -2.86 -2.02
C ALA A 2 -17.83 -2.95 -3.00
N PHE A 3 -17.14 -4.10 -3.06
CA PHE A 3 -16.11 -4.35 -4.06
C PHE A 3 -16.79 -4.64 -5.41
N SER A 4 -16.49 -3.82 -6.43
CA SER A 4 -17.11 -3.96 -7.76
C SER A 4 -16.60 -5.23 -8.46
N ILE A 5 -17.52 -5.96 -9.06
CA ILE A 5 -17.27 -7.19 -9.80
C ILE A 5 -18.09 -7.19 -11.09
N SER A 6 -17.62 -7.91 -12.09
CA SER A 6 -18.40 -8.28 -13.27
C SER A 6 -18.66 -9.78 -13.22
N ASP A 7 -19.92 -10.18 -13.38
CA ASP A 7 -20.37 -11.57 -13.36
C ASP A 7 -21.15 -11.86 -14.64
N ASP A 8 -20.63 -12.75 -15.48
CA ASP A 8 -21.27 -13.17 -16.73
C ASP A 8 -22.12 -14.45 -16.58
N GLY A 9 -22.25 -14.97 -15.36
CA GLY A 9 -22.93 -16.22 -15.02
C GLY A 9 -22.05 -17.47 -15.13
N THR A 10 -20.83 -17.34 -15.69
CA THR A 10 -19.84 -18.43 -15.79
C THR A 10 -18.58 -18.15 -14.98
N GLN A 11 -18.22 -16.88 -14.85
CA GLN A 11 -17.09 -16.42 -14.05
C GLN A 11 -17.38 -15.04 -13.44
N VAL A 12 -16.70 -14.78 -12.32
CA VAL A 12 -16.66 -13.46 -11.71
C VAL A 12 -15.27 -12.88 -11.93
N VAL A 13 -15.19 -11.68 -12.47
CA VAL A 13 -13.93 -10.95 -12.71
C VAL A 13 -13.94 -9.59 -12.00
N THR A 14 -12.77 -9.00 -11.89
CA THR A 14 -12.60 -7.64 -11.39
C THR A 14 -13.31 -6.65 -12.30
N ASP A 15 -14.03 -5.68 -11.73
CA ASP A 15 -14.61 -4.56 -12.49
C ASP A 15 -13.73 -3.31 -12.30
N PRO A 16 -13.11 -2.77 -13.38
CA PRO A 16 -12.27 -1.57 -13.31
C PRO A 16 -12.97 -0.34 -12.72
N ALA A 17 -14.30 -0.23 -12.81
CA ALA A 17 -15.04 0.86 -12.14
C ALA A 17 -14.83 0.86 -10.61
N GLY A 18 -14.47 -0.31 -10.03
CA GLY A 18 -14.12 -0.43 -8.62
C GLY A 18 -12.86 0.33 -8.19
N PHE A 19 -12.00 0.69 -9.14
CA PHE A 19 -10.78 1.47 -8.88
C PHE A 19 -11.09 2.91 -8.50
N GLU A 20 -12.18 3.48 -9.02
CA GLU A 20 -12.57 4.89 -8.80
C GLU A 20 -12.76 5.23 -7.32
N ARG A 21 -13.10 4.23 -6.49
CA ARG A 21 -13.20 4.37 -5.03
C ARG A 21 -11.91 4.92 -4.40
N TYR A 22 -10.76 4.68 -5.01
CA TYR A 22 -9.47 5.10 -4.49
C TYR A 22 -8.99 6.44 -5.03
N ASN A 23 -9.64 7.00 -6.04
CA ASN A 23 -9.20 8.24 -6.69
C ASN A 23 -9.11 9.40 -5.70
N ALA A 24 -10.09 9.58 -4.81
CA ALA A 24 -10.05 10.65 -3.81
C ALA A 24 -8.88 10.46 -2.82
N LEU A 25 -8.58 9.22 -2.44
CA LEU A 25 -7.48 8.91 -1.53
C LEU A 25 -6.13 9.20 -2.19
N THR A 26 -5.93 8.74 -3.42
CA THR A 26 -4.67 8.93 -4.15
C THR A 26 -4.45 10.39 -4.54
N GLN A 27 -5.50 11.11 -4.93
CA GLN A 27 -5.43 12.56 -5.14
C GLN A 27 -5.01 13.30 -3.87
N TRP A 28 -5.58 12.93 -2.71
CA TRP A 28 -5.15 13.48 -1.43
C TRP A 28 -3.69 13.15 -1.12
N LEU A 29 -3.26 11.88 -1.28
CA LEU A 29 -1.87 11.47 -1.10
C LEU A 29 -0.91 12.25 -2.01
N GLN A 30 -1.29 12.47 -3.27
CA GLN A 30 -0.49 13.22 -4.23
C GLN A 30 -0.32 14.69 -3.83
N SER A 31 -1.32 15.27 -3.13
CA SER A 31 -1.29 16.65 -2.66
C SER A 31 -0.41 16.88 -1.43
N LEU A 32 0.04 15.83 -0.75
CA LEU A 32 0.84 15.94 0.46
C LEU A 32 2.24 16.47 0.15
N ASN A 33 2.68 17.46 0.93
CA ASN A 33 4.10 17.81 1.05
C ASN A 33 4.70 16.89 2.12
N LEU A 34 5.47 15.89 1.69
CA LEU A 34 6.01 14.87 2.59
C LEU A 34 7.09 15.40 3.53
N GLU A 35 7.89 16.39 3.11
CA GLU A 35 8.87 17.04 3.98
C GLU A 35 8.18 17.71 5.18
N SER A 36 7.13 18.49 4.91
CA SER A 36 6.34 19.18 5.94
C SER A 36 5.56 18.19 6.83
N LEU A 37 5.10 17.07 6.27
CA LEU A 37 4.47 16.01 7.04
C LEU A 37 5.47 15.36 8.00
N LEU A 38 6.65 14.97 7.50
CA LEU A 38 7.69 14.33 8.30
C LEU A 38 8.23 15.27 9.39
N SER A 39 8.44 16.55 9.09
CA SER A 39 8.83 17.54 10.10
C SER A 39 7.76 17.68 11.20
N SER A 40 6.49 17.59 10.84
CA SER A 40 5.39 17.63 11.81
C SER A 40 5.32 16.37 12.68
N LEU A 41 5.85 15.24 12.19
CA LEU A 41 5.87 13.95 12.88
C LEU A 41 7.13 13.73 13.72
N GLU A 42 8.16 14.58 13.61
CA GLU A 42 9.47 14.39 14.24
C GLU A 42 9.38 14.09 15.74
N TRP A 43 8.54 14.84 16.46
CA TRP A 43 8.32 14.66 17.91
C TRP A 43 7.58 13.36 18.27
N PHE A 44 6.86 12.75 17.32
CA PHE A 44 6.14 11.49 17.51
C PHE A 44 7.00 10.26 17.18
N ILE A 45 8.03 10.40 16.34
CA ILE A 45 8.86 9.26 15.92
C ILE A 45 9.48 8.50 17.12
N PRO A 46 10.03 9.14 18.16
CA PRO A 46 10.51 8.43 19.35
C PRO A 46 9.41 7.63 20.05
N LEU A 47 8.18 8.15 20.08
CA LEU A 47 7.03 7.45 20.67
C LEU A 47 6.61 6.24 19.84
N PHE A 48 6.74 6.30 18.51
CA PHE A 48 6.51 5.13 17.66
C PHE A 48 7.56 4.03 17.87
N ARG A 49 8.83 4.39 18.02
CA ARG A 49 9.90 3.44 18.36
C ARG A 49 9.68 2.79 19.72
N GLU A 50 9.29 3.59 20.72
CA GLU A 50 8.93 3.08 22.04
C GLU A 50 7.73 2.12 21.96
N ALA A 51 6.67 2.50 21.26
CA ALA A 51 5.50 1.65 21.07
C ALA A 51 5.81 0.36 20.31
N TRP A 52 6.78 0.38 19.38
CA TRP A 52 7.27 -0.81 18.68
C TRP A 52 7.83 -1.84 19.66
N SER A 53 8.54 -1.40 20.70
CA SER A 53 9.09 -2.28 21.74
C SER A 53 8.03 -2.98 22.60
N TYR A 54 6.81 -2.43 22.67
CA TYR A 54 5.70 -3.09 23.37
C TYR A 54 5.22 -4.36 22.66
N TYR A 55 5.58 -4.54 21.39
CA TYR A 55 5.39 -5.81 20.67
C TYR A 55 6.54 -6.82 20.90
N GLY A 56 7.54 -6.47 21.71
CA GLY A 56 8.73 -7.31 21.99
C GLY A 56 9.87 -7.12 20.99
N GLU A 57 9.77 -6.14 20.10
CA GLU A 57 10.76 -5.82 19.07
C GLU A 57 11.81 -4.83 19.58
N ASP A 58 12.97 -4.75 18.90
CA ASP A 58 13.96 -3.72 19.17
C ASP A 58 13.43 -2.35 18.69
N PRO A 59 13.38 -1.29 19.53
CA PRO A 59 13.03 0.06 19.10
C PRO A 59 13.80 0.55 17.87
N ALA A 60 15.08 0.15 17.73
CA ALA A 60 15.92 0.52 16.60
C ALA A 60 15.49 -0.16 15.28
N ALA A 61 14.73 -1.26 15.35
CA ALA A 61 14.20 -1.94 14.18
C ALA A 61 13.00 -1.24 13.55
N PHE A 62 12.34 -0.31 14.26
CA PHE A 62 11.17 0.41 13.76
C PHE A 62 11.48 1.15 12.45
N ASP A 63 12.59 1.88 12.40
CA ASP A 63 12.95 2.68 11.21
C ASP A 63 13.17 1.79 9.99
N MET A 64 13.81 0.63 10.19
CA MET A 64 13.99 -0.37 9.13
C MET A 64 12.67 -1.02 8.73
N ALA A 65 11.73 -1.23 9.66
CA ALA A 65 10.40 -1.72 9.35
C ALA A 65 9.62 -0.74 8.47
N VAL A 66 9.75 0.57 8.70
CA VAL A 66 9.18 1.62 7.83
C VAL A 66 9.78 1.52 6.42
N VAL A 67 11.11 1.48 6.31
CA VAL A 67 11.81 1.37 5.01
C VAL A 67 11.39 0.11 4.26
N MET A 68 11.39 -1.05 4.93
CA MET A 68 11.00 -2.33 4.31
C MET A 68 9.54 -2.35 3.86
N THR A 69 8.65 -1.71 4.61
CA THR A 69 7.23 -1.60 4.24
C THR A 69 7.05 -0.72 3.01
N LEU A 70 7.77 0.41 2.93
CA LEU A 70 7.76 1.27 1.75
C LEU A 70 8.36 0.55 0.54
N ASP A 71 9.46 -0.18 0.72
CA ASP A 71 10.05 -1.04 -0.32
C ASP A 71 9.05 -2.08 -0.84
N LEU A 72 8.27 -2.70 0.04
CA LEU A 72 7.24 -3.67 -0.34
C LEU A 72 6.12 -3.04 -1.18
N VAL A 73 5.71 -1.81 -0.84
CA VAL A 73 4.73 -1.03 -1.63
C VAL A 73 5.31 -0.69 -3.01
N ILE A 74 6.53 -0.17 -3.07
CA ILE A 74 7.23 0.20 -4.30
C ILE A 74 7.42 -1.02 -5.21
N ALA A 75 7.74 -2.18 -4.62
CA ALA A 75 7.93 -3.44 -5.33
C ALA A 75 6.62 -4.14 -5.74
N THR A 76 5.46 -3.51 -5.58
CA THR A 76 4.19 -4.07 -6.09
C THR A 76 4.30 -4.29 -7.60
N PRO A 77 4.11 -5.53 -8.11
CA PRO A 77 4.24 -5.84 -9.52
C PRO A 77 3.15 -5.16 -10.34
N GLU A 78 3.44 -4.91 -11.61
CA GLU A 78 2.44 -4.47 -12.57
C GLU A 78 1.70 -5.69 -13.12
N VAL A 79 0.40 -5.74 -12.90
CA VAL A 79 -0.48 -6.85 -13.31
C VAL A 79 -1.73 -6.25 -13.91
N ASP A 80 -2.12 -6.70 -15.10
CA ASP A 80 -3.40 -6.34 -15.69
C ASP A 80 -4.53 -7.06 -14.95
N LEU A 81 -5.41 -6.29 -14.32
CA LEU A 81 -6.53 -6.80 -13.55
C LEU A 81 -7.87 -6.74 -14.29
N SER A 82 -7.92 -6.19 -15.51
CA SER A 82 -9.18 -5.94 -16.24
C SER A 82 -10.04 -7.20 -16.46
N GLU A 83 -9.43 -8.38 -16.43
CA GLU A 83 -10.11 -9.68 -16.51
C GLU A 83 -9.68 -10.66 -15.41
N ALA A 84 -9.05 -10.17 -14.34
CA ALA A 84 -8.58 -11.04 -13.27
C ALA A 84 -9.76 -11.72 -12.58
N ARG A 85 -9.79 -13.06 -12.64
CA ARG A 85 -10.85 -13.89 -12.06
C ARG A 85 -10.83 -13.85 -10.54
N LEU A 86 -12.02 -13.85 -9.96
CA LEU A 86 -12.26 -13.77 -8.53
C LEU A 86 -13.06 -14.98 -8.06
N ILE A 87 -12.72 -15.48 -6.88
CA ILE A 87 -13.52 -16.48 -6.19
C ILE A 87 -14.04 -15.90 -4.87
N ARG A 88 -15.29 -16.24 -4.54
CA ARG A 88 -15.89 -15.83 -3.28
C ARG A 88 -15.41 -16.75 -2.17
N LYS A 89 -14.68 -16.20 -1.19
CA LYS A 89 -14.31 -16.89 0.04
C LYS A 89 -15.04 -16.21 1.19
N GLU A 90 -16.08 -16.86 1.70
CA GLU A 90 -16.97 -16.30 2.72
C GLU A 90 -17.58 -14.94 2.29
N ALA A 91 -17.23 -13.87 3.00
CA ALA A 91 -17.70 -12.52 2.76
C ALA A 91 -16.78 -11.68 1.86
N VAL A 92 -15.66 -12.24 1.38
CA VAL A 92 -14.65 -11.50 0.60
C VAL A 92 -14.40 -12.11 -0.77
N TRP A 93 -13.94 -11.26 -1.69
CA TRP A 93 -13.40 -11.68 -2.99
C TRP A 93 -11.88 -11.83 -2.90
N VAL A 94 -11.37 -12.94 -3.39
CA VAL A 94 -9.94 -13.22 -3.52
C VAL A 94 -9.61 -13.49 -4.99
N PHE A 95 -8.39 -13.17 -5.41
CA PHE A 95 -7.94 -13.49 -6.76
C PHE A 95 -7.84 -15.00 -6.90
N GLU A 96 -8.29 -15.53 -8.03
CA GLU A 96 -8.18 -16.95 -8.31
C GLU A 96 -6.74 -17.32 -8.71
N ASP A 97 -6.03 -16.42 -9.41
CA ASP A 97 -4.63 -16.60 -9.77
C ASP A 97 -3.74 -16.64 -8.51
N PRO A 98 -3.09 -17.78 -8.21
CA PRO A 98 -2.21 -17.90 -7.04
C PRO A 98 -1.01 -16.95 -7.08
N ALA A 99 -0.54 -16.53 -8.26
CA ALA A 99 0.55 -15.58 -8.39
C ALA A 99 0.17 -14.19 -7.88
N ILE A 100 -1.11 -13.82 -8.01
CA ILE A 100 -1.66 -12.55 -7.49
C ILE A 100 -2.09 -12.72 -6.03
N GLU A 101 -2.84 -13.78 -5.71
CA GLU A 101 -3.37 -13.98 -4.37
C GLU A 101 -2.29 -14.30 -3.32
N GLY A 102 -1.15 -14.85 -3.77
CA GLY A 102 0.04 -15.11 -2.97
C GLY A 102 0.89 -13.87 -2.64
N LEU A 103 0.60 -12.71 -3.24
CA LEU A 103 1.32 -11.47 -2.92
C LEU A 103 1.06 -11.01 -1.48
N ALA A 104 1.97 -10.21 -0.95
CA ALA A 104 1.81 -9.63 0.37
C ALA A 104 0.49 -8.83 0.45
N PRO A 105 -0.20 -8.80 1.60
CA PRO A 105 -1.50 -8.14 1.72
C PRO A 105 -1.52 -6.69 1.22
N ILE A 106 -0.46 -5.92 1.48
CA ILE A 106 -0.34 -4.53 1.02
C ILE A 106 -0.19 -4.43 -0.50
N GLN A 107 0.54 -5.34 -1.13
CA GLN A 107 0.71 -5.37 -2.59
C GLN A 107 -0.61 -5.72 -3.27
N LYS A 108 -1.38 -6.67 -2.73
CA LYS A 108 -2.74 -6.97 -3.19
C LYS A 108 -3.66 -5.76 -3.03
N GLN A 109 -3.51 -5.00 -1.95
CA GLN A 109 -4.28 -3.78 -1.76
C GLN A 109 -3.93 -2.73 -2.82
N VAL A 110 -2.65 -2.49 -3.08
CA VAL A 110 -2.19 -1.55 -4.13
C VAL A 110 -2.70 -1.96 -5.51
N LEU A 111 -2.61 -3.25 -5.85
CA LEU A 111 -3.17 -3.80 -7.09
C LEU A 111 -4.67 -3.53 -7.22
N ARG A 112 -5.44 -3.75 -6.14
CA ARG A 112 -6.89 -3.48 -6.10
C ARG A 112 -7.28 -2.01 -6.23
N MET A 113 -6.31 -1.09 -6.22
CA MET A 113 -6.55 0.32 -6.47
C MET A 113 -6.59 0.66 -7.97
N GLY A 114 -6.17 -0.27 -8.83
CA GLY A 114 -6.03 -0.04 -10.28
C GLY A 114 -4.69 0.60 -10.65
N PRO A 115 -4.31 0.55 -11.93
CA PRO A 115 -2.97 0.93 -12.38
C PRO A 115 -2.63 2.40 -12.07
N GLU A 116 -3.51 3.34 -12.40
CA GLU A 116 -3.27 4.78 -12.17
C GLU A 116 -3.05 5.12 -10.69
N ASN A 117 -3.91 4.58 -9.82
CA ASN A 117 -3.80 4.78 -8.38
C ASN A 117 -2.58 4.07 -7.78
N ALA A 118 -2.25 2.88 -8.28
CA ALA A 118 -1.07 2.14 -7.87
C ALA A 118 0.21 2.90 -8.21
N GLU A 119 0.30 3.51 -9.39
CA GLU A 119 1.43 4.37 -9.77
C GLU A 119 1.60 5.55 -8.80
N ILE A 120 0.51 6.25 -8.47
CA ILE A 120 0.55 7.36 -7.51
C ILE A 120 1.05 6.88 -6.14
N VAL A 121 0.53 5.76 -5.62
CA VAL A 121 0.94 5.20 -4.33
C VAL A 121 2.42 4.79 -4.36
N LYS A 122 2.87 4.10 -5.40
CA LYS A 122 4.27 3.68 -5.56
C LYS A 122 5.23 4.87 -5.66
N ALA A 123 4.84 5.92 -6.38
CA ALA A 123 5.63 7.15 -6.48
C ALA A 123 5.73 7.86 -5.13
N LYS A 124 4.60 7.98 -4.41
CA LYS A 124 4.57 8.65 -3.10
C LYS A 124 5.30 7.85 -2.02
N ALA A 125 5.26 6.52 -2.09
CA ALA A 125 6.06 5.64 -1.24
C ALA A 125 7.56 5.78 -1.52
N SER A 126 7.97 5.90 -2.78
CA SER A 126 9.37 6.15 -3.17
C SER A 126 9.89 7.47 -2.60
N GLU A 127 9.10 8.53 -2.69
CA GLU A 127 9.44 9.84 -2.11
C GLU A 127 9.55 9.77 -0.58
N ALA A 128 8.56 9.18 0.09
CA ALA A 128 8.58 9.00 1.55
C ALA A 128 9.80 8.20 2.01
N ARG A 129 10.17 7.16 1.27
CA ARG A 129 11.32 6.31 1.57
C ARG A 129 12.63 7.10 1.48
N GLY A 130 12.80 7.91 0.44
CA GLY A 130 13.98 8.76 0.28
C GLY A 130 14.13 9.72 1.46
N LEU A 131 13.08 10.48 1.76
CA LEU A 131 13.08 11.44 2.87
C LEU A 131 13.33 10.78 4.23
N TRP A 132 12.75 9.60 4.46
CA TRP A 132 12.98 8.86 5.70
C TRP A 132 14.44 8.44 5.86
N LEU A 133 15.07 7.93 4.79
CA LEU A 133 16.48 7.54 4.81
C LEU A 133 17.41 8.75 5.04
N ASP A 134 17.10 9.90 4.43
CA ASP A 134 17.85 11.14 4.63
C ASP A 134 17.79 11.61 6.10
N GLN A 135 16.61 11.49 6.72
CA GLN A 135 16.43 11.78 8.15
C GLN A 135 17.24 10.83 9.05
N LEU A 136 17.28 9.53 8.73
CA LEU A 136 18.09 8.56 9.47
C LEU A 136 19.58 8.86 9.36
N ALA A 137 20.06 9.17 8.15
CA ALA A 137 21.46 9.52 7.92
C ALA A 137 21.88 10.80 8.68
N SER A 138 20.95 11.75 8.87
CA SER A 138 21.20 13.00 9.58
C SER A 138 21.16 12.87 11.11
N SER A 139 20.70 11.72 11.63
CA SER A 139 20.56 11.45 13.07
C SER A 139 21.73 10.67 13.68
N ILE A 140 22.75 10.36 12.86
CA ILE A 140 23.99 9.63 13.21
C ILE A 140 25.15 10.63 13.27
#